data_AF-A0A930ZJL7-F1
#
_entry.id   AF-A0A930ZJL7-F1
#
_cell.length_a   1.000
_cell.length_b   1.000
_cell.length_c   1.000
_cell.angle_alpha   90.00
_cell.angle_beta   90.00
_cell.angle_gamma   90.00
#
_symmetry.space_group_name_H-M   'P 1'
#
loop_
_entity.id
_entity.type
_entity.pdbx_description
1 polymer ?
#
loop_
_entity_poly.entity_id
_entity_poly.type
_entity_poly.pdbx_seq_one_letter_code
_entity_poly.pdbx_strand_id
1 'polypeptide(L)' 'MIPLLSAELVRQVSSLAGLELSLERALELIAGLEPIFKGDAEIARLELGSLSPIGTAWPGDEHG' A
#
# COMPACT_ATOMS: atom_id res chain seq x y z
N MET A 1 3.73 -3.92 20.28
CA MET A 1 3.28 -3.40 18.97
C MET A 1 3.93 -4.30 17.93
N ILE A 2 3.16 -5.00 17.10
CA ILE A 2 3.72 -5.87 16.05
C ILE A 2 4.06 -4.95 14.86
N PRO A 3 5.29 -4.95 14.33
CA PRO A 3 5.66 -4.11 13.19
C PRO A 3 4.82 -4.50 11.97
N LEU A 4 4.34 -3.50 11.23
CA LEU A 4 3.48 -3.70 10.06
C LEU A 4 4.25 -4.34 8.89
N LEU A 5 5.56 -4.07 8.81
CA LEU A 5 6.46 -4.58 7.79
C LEU A 5 7.61 -5.38 8.43
N SER A 6 7.99 -6.47 7.79
CA SER A 6 9.24 -7.18 8.04
C SER A 6 10.17 -7.04 6.83
N ALA A 7 11.48 -7.17 7.03
CA ALA A 7 12.45 -7.11 5.94
C ALA A 7 12.18 -8.19 4.88
N GLU A 8 11.73 -9.37 5.30
CA GLU A 8 11.39 -10.45 4.38
C GLU A 8 10.17 -10.12 3.52
N LEU A 9 9.13 -9.49 4.12
CA LEU A 9 7.97 -9.02 3.35
C LEU A 9 8.38 -7.95 2.33
N VAL A 10 9.25 -7.01 2.71
CA VAL A 10 9.77 -5.98 1.81
C VAL A 10 10.52 -6.61 0.62
N ARG A 11 11.33 -7.65 0.86
CA ARG A 11 12.02 -8.39 -0.21
C ARG A 11 11.05 -9.11 -1.13
N GLN A 12 10.06 -9.80 -0.57
CA GLN A 12 9.05 -10.52 -1.36
C GLN A 12 8.27 -9.58 -2.27
N VAL A 13 7.78 -8.46 -1.73
CA VAL A 13 7.05 -7.44 -2.51
C VAL A 13 7.94 -6.83 -3.59
N SER A 14 9.20 -6.55 -3.27
CA SER A 14 10.15 -5.99 -4.26
C SER A 14 10.47 -6.97 -5.39
N SER A 15 10.56 -8.27 -5.10
CA SER A 15 10.78 -9.32 -6.11
C SER A 15 9.62 -9.40 -7.10
N LEU A 16 8.37 -9.14 -6.66
CA LEU A 16 7.22 -9.03 -7.58
C LEU A 16 7.37 -7.88 -8.59
N ALA A 17 8.12 -6.83 -8.23
CA ALA A 17 8.47 -5.73 -9.13
C ALA A 17 9.79 -5.98 -9.90
N GLY A 18 10.38 -7.17 -9.80
CA GLY A 18 11.66 -7.52 -10.42
C GLY A 18 12.88 -6.92 -9.71
N LEU A 19 12.73 -6.44 -8.47
CA LEU A 19 13.82 -5.87 -7.67
C LEU A 19 14.28 -6.89 -6.63
N GLU A 20 15.49 -7.41 -6.82
CA GLU A 20 16.14 -8.27 -5.83
C GLU A 20 16.87 -7.41 -4.78
N LEU A 21 16.39 -7.46 -3.55
CA LEU A 21 16.96 -6.71 -2.43
C LEU A 21 17.71 -7.64 -1.48
N SER A 22 18.86 -7.16 -0.98
CA SER A 22 19.50 -7.77 0.19
C SER A 22 18.68 -7.53 1.44
N LEU A 23 18.90 -8.34 2.47
CA LEU A 23 18.21 -8.21 3.76
C LEU A 23 18.51 -6.86 4.43
N GLU A 24 19.76 -6.41 4.39
CA GLU A 24 20.18 -5.11 4.93
C GLU A 24 19.48 -3.96 4.22
N ARG A 25 19.42 -4.00 2.88
CA ARG A 25 18.73 -2.97 2.11
C ARG A 25 17.23 -2.96 2.39
N ALA A 26 16.62 -4.13 2.54
CA ALA A 26 15.22 -4.23 2.90
C ALA A 26 14.94 -3.64 4.29
N LEU A 27 15.82 -3.87 5.28
CA LEU A 27 15.71 -3.28 6.62
C LEU A 27 15.76 -1.75 6.60
N GLU A 28 16.68 -1.17 5.83
CA GLU A 28 16.78 0.29 5.68
C GLU A 28 15.50 0.91 5.11
N LEU A 29 14.85 0.21 4.18
CA LEU A 29 13.63 0.69 3.52
C LEU A 29 12.39 0.65 4.41
N ILE A 30 12.38 -0.19 5.47
CA ILE A 30 11.22 -0.30 6.37
C ILE A 30 10.82 1.06 6.92
N ALA A 31 11.77 1.87 7.38
CA ALA A 31 11.48 3.17 7.98
C ALA A 31 10.77 4.14 7.01
N GLY A 32 11.06 4.05 5.71
CA GLY A 32 10.39 4.86 4.69
C GLY A 32 9.04 4.28 4.23
N LEU A 33 8.91 2.96 4.24
CA LEU A 33 7.70 2.27 3.77
C LEU A 33 6.60 2.16 4.85
N GLU A 34 6.97 2.03 6.12
CA GLU A 34 6.02 1.86 7.23
C GLU A 34 4.95 2.96 7.31
N PRO A 35 5.25 4.27 7.16
CA PRO A 35 4.21 5.30 7.14
C PRO A 35 3.28 5.21 5.92
N ILE A 36 3.77 4.74 4.77
CA ILE A 36 2.96 4.57 3.54
C ILE A 36 1.94 3.45 3.74
N PHE A 37 2.40 2.29 4.23
CA PHE A 37 1.53 1.14 4.50
C PHE A 37 0.57 1.40 5.65
N LYS A 38 0.98 2.18 6.65
CA LYS A 38 0.08 2.59 7.73
C LYS A 38 -1.04 3.50 7.21
N GLY A 39 -0.70 4.47 6.37
CA GLY A 39 -1.68 5.33 5.71
C GLY A 39 -2.67 4.52 4.86
N ASP A 40 -2.19 3.55 4.09
CA ASP A 40 -3.03 2.65 3.29
C ASP A 40 -3.95 1.77 4.16
N ALA A 41 -3.45 1.23 5.27
CA ALA A 41 -4.27 0.46 6.21
C ALA A 41 -5.33 1.33 6.92
N GLU A 42 -5.02 2.60 7.19
CA GLU A 42 -5.99 3.57 7.70
C GLU A 42 -7.05 3.89 6.63
N ILE A 43 -6.66 4.07 5.37
CA ILE A 43 -7.57 4.25 4.22
C ILE A 43 -8.46 3.02 3.99
N ALA A 44 -7.90 1.81 4.02
CA ALA A 44 -8.67 0.57 3.87
C ALA A 44 -9.64 0.31 5.04
N ARG A 45 -9.36 0.87 6.22
CA ARG A 45 -10.26 0.85 7.38
C ARG A 45 -11.34 1.92 7.33
N LEU A 46 -11.16 2.96 6.52
CA LEU A 46 -12.25 3.85 6.20
C LEU A 46 -13.24 3.05 5.36
N GLU A 47 -14.49 2.96 5.81
CA GLU A 47 -15.61 2.47 5.00
C GLU A 47 -15.84 3.47 3.86
N LEU A 48 -14.95 3.47 2.86
CA LEU A 48 -14.94 4.43 1.75
C LEU A 48 -16.15 4.28 0.82
N GLY A 49 -17.13 3.46 1.18
CA GLY A 49 -18.13 2.95 0.25
C GLY A 49 -17.44 2.13 -0.85
N SER A 50 -18.23 1.46 -1.68
CA SER A 50 -17.72 0.78 -2.87
C SER A 50 -17.22 1.81 -3.89
N LEU A 51 -16.09 2.47 -3.65
CA LEU A 51 -15.35 3.15 -4.69
C LEU A 51 -14.84 2.05 -5.61
N SER A 52 -15.57 1.86 -6.71
CA SER A 52 -15.15 0.97 -7.78
C SER A 52 -13.69 1.32 -8.14
N PRO A 53 -12.78 0.33 -8.25
CA PRO A 53 -11.37 0.58 -8.62
C PRO A 53 -11.23 1.23 -10.01
N ILE A 54 -12.27 1.10 -10.82
CA ILE A 54 -12.58 2.01 -11.93
C ILE A 54 -13.51 3.06 -11.32
N GLY A 55 -13.00 4.24 -10.98
CA GLY A 55 -13.74 5.25 -10.22
C GLY A 55 -15.21 5.32 -10.62
N THR A 56 -16.12 5.17 -9.65
CA THR A 56 -17.52 5.54 -9.87
C THR A 56 -17.53 6.98 -10.35
N ALA A 57 -18.22 7.24 -11.47
CA ALA A 57 -18.39 8.59 -11.98
C ALA A 57 -18.80 9.50 -10.82
N TRP A 58 -18.06 10.59 -10.66
CA TRP A 58 -18.31 11.63 -9.68
C TRP A 58 -19.80 12.05 -9.76
N PRO A 59 -20.51 12.23 -8.63
CA PRO A 59 -21.92 12.58 -8.66
C PRO A 59 -22.07 13.96 -9.33
N GLY A 60 -22.62 13.95 -10.54
CA GLY A 60 -22.68 15.08 -11.46
C GLY A 60 -22.86 14.69 -12.93
N ASP A 61 -22.64 13.42 -13.29
CA ASP A 61 -22.67 12.93 -14.68
C ASP A 61 -24.07 12.51 -15.19
N GLU A 62 -25.16 12.99 -14.57
CA GLU A 62 -26.54 12.68 -14.96
C GLU A 62 -27.19 13.70 -15.92
N HIS A 63 -26.39 14.37 -16.77
CA HIS A 63 -26.92 15.16 -17.89
C HIS A 63 -26.44 14.59 -19.22
N GLY A 64 -27.15 13.57 -19.71
CA GLY A 64 -27.04 12.99 -21.05
C GLY A 64 -28.23 12.11 -21.38
#